data_AF-A0A355R4F2-F1
#
_entry.id   AF-A0A355R4F2-F1
#
_cell.length_a   1.000
_cell.length_b   1.000
_cell.length_c   1.000
_cell.angle_alpha   90.00
_cell.angle_beta   90.00
_cell.angle_gamma   90.00
#
_symmetry.space_group_name_H-M   'P 1'
#
loop_
_entity.id
_entity.type
_entity.pdbx_description
1 polymer ?
#
loop_
_entity_poly.entity_id
_entity_poly.type
_entity_poly.pdbx_seq_one_letter_code
_entity_poly.pdbx_strand_id
1 'polypeptide(L)' 'MPGIEALAERLSTYLGPEQVNLVRRAYFYAEQAHDGQRRRSGEPYVTHPLAVASILADMHM' A
#
# COMPACT_ATOMS: atom_id res chain seq x y z
N MET A 1 11.01 -4.06 -0.61
CA MET A 1 9.58 -4.37 -0.78
C MET A 1 9.07 -3.65 -2.01
N PRO A 2 8.17 -4.26 -2.80
CA PRO A 2 7.51 -3.56 -3.89
C PRO A 2 6.75 -2.35 -3.32
N GLY A 3 6.86 -1.20 -3.98
CA GLY A 3 6.17 0.04 -3.60
C GLY A 3 4.70 0.04 -4.02
N ILE A 4 4.02 1.18 -3.83
CA ILE A 4 2.61 1.35 -4.18
C ILE A 4 2.27 0.98 -5.64
N GLU A 5 3.17 1.21 -6.59
CA GLU A 5 2.89 0.91 -8.01
C GLU A 5 2.74 -0.59 -8.29
N ALA A 6 3.53 -1.43 -7.63
CA ALA A 6 3.41 -2.88 -7.78
C ALA A 6 2.13 -3.42 -7.12
N LEU A 7 1.69 -2.80 -6.01
CA LEU A 7 0.37 -3.10 -5.44
C LEU A 7 -0.74 -2.67 -6.41
N ALA A 8 -0.65 -1.46 -6.97
CA ALA A 8 -1.64 -0.95 -7.92
C ALA A 8 -1.75 -1.80 -9.18
N GLU A 9 -0.62 -2.29 -9.70
CA GLU A 9 -0.59 -3.24 -10.83
C GLU A 9 -1.28 -4.56 -10.49
N ARG A 10 -1.08 -5.09 -9.27
CA ARG A 10 -1.79 -6.30 -8.85
C ARG A 10 -3.29 -6.07 -8.72
N LEU A 11 -3.68 -4.97 -8.09
CA LEU A 11 -5.09 -4.62 -7.88
C LEU A 11 -5.83 -4.39 -9.21
N SER A 12 -5.16 -3.86 -10.23
CA SER A 12 -5.78 -3.62 -11.54
C SER A 12 -6.20 -4.90 -12.27
N THR A 13 -5.73 -6.07 -11.82
CA THR A 13 -6.15 -7.37 -12.37
C THR A 13 -7.59 -7.74 -12.01
N TYR A 14 -8.16 -7.17 -10.94
CA TYR A 14 -9.54 -7.48 -10.49
C TYR A 14 -10.36 -6.27 -10.01
N LEU A 15 -9.76 -5.08 -9.88
CA LEU A 15 -10.46 -3.84 -9.52
C LEU A 15 -10.50 -2.84 -10.69
N GLY A 16 -11.54 -2.01 -10.69
CA GLY A 16 -11.64 -0.89 -11.62
C GLY A 16 -10.65 0.24 -11.31
N PRO A 17 -10.34 1.11 -12.29
CA PRO A 17 -9.34 2.17 -12.14
C PRO A 17 -9.66 3.15 -11.00
N GLU A 18 -10.93 3.44 -10.74
CA GLU A 18 -11.35 4.32 -9.64
C GLU A 18 -11.03 3.71 -8.26
N GLN A 19 -11.23 2.40 -8.10
CA GLN A 19 -10.92 1.68 -6.87
C GLN A 19 -9.41 1.59 -6.65
N VAL A 20 -8.63 1.30 -7.69
CA VAL A 20 -7.16 1.33 -7.63
C VAL A 20 -6.66 2.72 -7.23
N ASN A 21 -7.24 3.79 -7.79
CA ASN A 21 -6.91 5.17 -7.42
C ASN A 21 -7.34 5.52 -5.99
N LEU A 22 -8.39 4.90 -5.45
CA LEU A 22 -8.75 5.05 -4.04
C LEU A 22 -7.69 4.42 -3.13
N VAL A 23 -7.20 3.22 -3.47
CA VAL A 23 -6.13 2.57 -2.71
C VAL A 23 -4.82 3.36 -2.78
N ARG A 24 -4.45 3.91 -3.95
CA ARG A 24 -3.30 4.83 -4.07
C ARG A 24 -3.44 6.03 -3.14
N ARG A 25 -4.61 6.66 -3.10
CA ARG A 25 -4.89 7.79 -2.19
C ARG A 25 -4.76 7.37 -0.73
N ALA A 26 -5.28 6.20 -0.36
CA ALA A 26 -5.14 5.67 1.00
C ALA A 26 -3.68 5.40 1.38
N TYR A 27 -2.87 4.89 0.45
CA TYR A 27 -1.43 4.72 0.65
C TYR A 27 -0.74 6.06 0.93
N PHE A 28 -0.94 7.08 0.09
CA PHE A 28 -0.30 8.39 0.30
C PHE A 28 -0.75 9.07 1.60
N TYR A 29 -2.01 8.88 1.98
CA TYR A 29 -2.50 9.33 3.28
C TYR A 29 -1.77 8.64 4.43
N ALA A 30 -1.61 7.31 4.36
CA ALA A 30 -0.87 6.56 5.38
C ALA A 30 0.62 6.92 5.40
N GLU A 31 1.24 7.14 4.24
CA GLU A 31 2.63 7.59 4.11
C GLU A 31 2.83 8.94 4.80
N GLN A 32 1.96 9.91 4.51
CA GLN A 32 2.00 11.22 5.15
C GLN A 32 1.74 11.14 6.67
N ALA A 33 0.77 10.35 7.10
CA ALA A 33 0.45 10.17 8.52
C ALA A 33 1.60 9.52 9.31
N HIS A 34 2.42 8.71 8.63
CA HIS A 34 3.58 8.03 9.19
C HIS A 34 4.91 8.70 8.81
N ASP A 35 4.91 9.93 8.31
CA ASP A 35 6.15 10.63 7.96
C ASP A 35 7.05 10.81 9.20
N GLY A 36 8.35 10.61 8.99
CA GLY A 36 9.35 10.55 10.06
C GLY A 36 9.25 9.32 11.00
N GLN A 37 8.16 8.54 10.96
CA GLN A 37 8.00 7.36 11.79
C GLN A 37 8.75 6.16 11.21
N ARG A 38 9.47 5.45 12.07
CA ARG A 38 10.24 4.26 11.70
C ARG A 38 9.85 3.04 12.52
N ARG A 39 10.00 1.86 11.92
CA ARG A 39 9.92 0.57 12.61
C ARG A 39 11.18 0.36 13.46
N ARG A 40 11.14 -0.63 14.36
CA ARG A 40 12.33 -1.10 15.09
C ARG A 40 13.47 -1.54 14.16
N SER A 41 13.16 -2.00 12.95
CA SER A 41 14.15 -2.36 11.91
C SER A 41 14.83 -1.15 11.27
N GLY A 42 14.35 0.08 11.49
CA GLY A 42 14.85 1.30 10.87
C GLY A 42 14.16 1.68 9.55
N GLU A 43 13.32 0.80 8.99
CA GLU A 43 12.54 1.08 7.78
C GLU A 43 11.42 2.10 8.05
N PRO A 44 10.97 2.87 7.04
CA PRO A 44 9.78 3.72 7.14
C PRO A 44 8.56 2.92 7.61
N TYR A 45 7.75 3.46 8.51
CA TYR A 45 6.65 2.71 9.12
C TYR A 45 5.59 2.27 8.10
N VAL A 46 5.33 3.09 7.07
CA VAL A 46 4.36 2.81 5.98
C VAL A 46 4.62 1.49 5.23
N THR A 47 5.85 0.98 5.28
CA THR A 47 6.21 -0.32 4.69
C THR A 47 5.42 -1.48 5.29
N HIS A 48 5.02 -1.41 6.56
CA HIS A 48 4.24 -2.45 7.21
C HIS A 48 2.77 -2.48 6.73
N PRO A 49 2.02 -1.36 6.77
CA PRO A 49 0.69 -1.30 6.15
C PRO A 49 0.69 -1.71 4.66
N LEU A 50 1.72 -1.34 3.88
CA LEU A 50 1.83 -1.73 2.48
C LEU A 50 1.98 -3.26 2.31
N ALA A 51 2.77 -3.91 3.18
CA ALA A 51 2.89 -5.36 3.18
C ALA A 51 1.56 -6.06 3.52
N VAL A 52 0.82 -5.53 4.50
CA VAL A 52 -0.52 -6.02 4.85
C VAL A 52 -1.48 -5.88 3.66
N ALA A 53 -1.52 -4.71 3.02
CA ALA A 53 -2.35 -4.48 1.84
C ALA A 53 -1.99 -5.44 0.68
N SER A 54 -0.71 -5.78 0.53
CA SER A 54 -0.28 -6.75 -0.49
C SER A 54 -0.80 -8.17 -0.20
N ILE A 55 -0.84 -8.59 1.07
CA ILE A 55 -1.41 -9.88 1.47
C ILE A 55 -2.92 -9.91 1.20
N LEU A 56 -3.64 -8.83 1.54
CA LEU A 56 -5.07 -8.71 1.25
C LEU A 56 -5.34 -8.73 -0.26
N ALA A 57 -4.46 -8.10 -1.04
CA ALA A 57 -4.57 -8.09 -2.48
C ALA A 57 -4.46 -9.51 -3.08
N ASP A 58 -3.66 -10.39 -2.48
CA ASP A 58 -3.54 -11.81 -2.88
C ASP A 58 -4.82 -12.61 -2.57
N MET A 59 -5.66 -12.12 -1.66
CA MET A 59 -6.95 -12.71 -1.29
C MET A 59 -8.14 -12.09 -2.04
N HIS A 60 -7.88 -11.11 -2.93
CA HIS A 60 -8.91 -10.29 -3.61
C HIS A 60 -9.89 -9.61 -2.64
N MET A 61 -9.36 -9.04 -1.55
CA MET A 61 -10.11 -8.27 -0.55
C MET A 61 -9.95 -6.77 -0.68
#